data_AF-A0A534CKR1-F1
#
_entry.id   AF-A0A534CKR1-F1
#
_cell.length_a   1.000
_cell.length_b   1.000
_cell.length_c   1.000
_cell.angle_alpha   90.00
_cell.angle_beta   90.00
_cell.angle_gamma   90.00
#
_symmetry.space_group_name_H-M   'P 1'
#
loop_
_entity.id
_entity.type
_entity.pdbx_description
1 polymer ?
#
loop_
_entity_poly.entity_id
_entity_poly.type
_entity_poly.pdbx_seq_one_letter_code
_entity_poly.pdbx_strand_id
1 'polypeptide(L)' 'MVAGGRFVTRNGTPVGELRPIRRHRFVPRATIVDAAARAPRIDADRFRADLDAVINPHING' A
#
# COMPACT_ATOMS: atom_id res chain seq x y z
N MET A 1 -25.71 -6.57 -7.27
CA MET A 1 -24.32 -6.09 -7.16
C MET A 1 -23.84 -6.37 -5.74
N VAL A 2 -23.10 -7.46 -5.55
CA VAL A 2 -22.35 -7.79 -4.32
C VAL A 2 -21.04 -8.42 -4.81
N ALA A 3 -19.89 -7.88 -4.42
CA ALA A 3 -18.60 -8.42 -4.81
C ALA A 3 -18.30 -9.67 -3.97
N GLY A 4 -18.12 -10.83 -4.61
CA GLY A 4 -17.72 -12.07 -3.96
C GLY A 4 -16.25 -12.03 -3.56
N GLY A 5 -15.96 -11.68 -2.30
CA GLY A 5 -14.65 -11.90 -1.70
C GLY A 5 -14.36 -13.40 -1.60
N ARG A 6 -13.15 -13.83 -1.97
CA ARG A 6 -12.70 -15.22 -1.77
C ARG A 6 -11.91 -15.28 -0.48
N PHE A 7 -12.35 -16.05 0.50
CA PHE A 7 -11.63 -16.19 1.78
C PHE A 7 -10.42 -17.13 1.62
N VAL A 8 -9.28 -16.74 2.18
CA VAL A 8 -8.10 -17.60 2.35
C VAL A 8 -8.26 -18.34 3.66
N THR A 9 -8.06 -19.66 3.65
CA THR A 9 -8.10 -20.50 4.84
C THR A 9 -6.74 -21.15 5.09
N ARG A 10 -6.40 -21.37 6.36
CA ARG A 10 -5.29 -22.22 6.81
C ARG A 10 -5.85 -23.22 7.82
N ASN A 11 -5.76 -24.51 7.53
CA ASN A 11 -6.30 -25.60 8.35
C ASN A 11 -7.81 -25.43 8.67
N GLY A 12 -8.60 -24.94 7.72
CA GLY A 12 -10.03 -24.68 7.90
C GLY A 12 -10.36 -23.36 8.62
N THR A 13 -9.37 -22.65 9.18
CA THR A 13 -9.56 -21.32 9.78
C THR A 13 -9.41 -20.23 8.73
N PRO A 14 -10.39 -19.32 8.55
CA PRO A 14 -10.22 -18.15 7.69
C PRO A 14 -9.12 -17.24 8.21
N VAL A 15 -8.13 -16.93 7.34
CA VAL A 15 -6.99 -16.06 7.67
C VAL A 15 -7.01 -14.74 6.91
N GLY A 16 -7.92 -14.56 5.96
CA GLY A 16 -8.07 -13.29 5.25
C GLY A 16 -9.04 -13.36 4.09
N GLU A 17 -9.29 -12.20 3.48
CA GLU A 17 -10.11 -12.06 2.28
C GLU A 17 -9.23 -11.63 1.10
N LEU A 18 -9.35 -12.32 -0.02
CA LEU A 18 -8.78 -11.89 -1.28
C LEU A 18 -9.65 -10.79 -1.87
N ARG A 19 -9.08 -9.58 -1.90
CA ARG A 19 -9.65 -8.43 -2.60
C ARG A 19 -8.79 -8.14 -3.82
N PRO A 20 -9.37 -8.00 -5.02
CA PRO A 20 -8.61 -7.61 -6.19
C PRO A 20 -7.86 -6.30 -5.95
N ILE A 21 -6.57 -6.27 -6.30
CA ILE A 21 -5.80 -5.02 -6.32
C ILE A 21 -6.46 -4.12 -7.37
N ARG A 22 -6.88 -2.92 -6.95
CA ARG A 22 -7.42 -1.95 -7.90
C ARG A 22 -6.31 -1.51 -8.84
N ARG A 23 -6.59 -1.49 -10.14
CA ARG A 23 -5.63 -1.02 -11.14
C ARG A 23 -5.22 0.42 -10.79
N HIS A 24 -3.92 0.63 -10.57
CA HIS A 24 -3.40 1.98 -10.37
C HIS A 24 -3.69 2.82 -11.62
N ARG A 25 -4.17 4.05 -11.41
CA ARG A 25 -4.32 5.02 -12.50
C ARG A 25 -2.93 5.55 -12.86
N PHE A 26 -2.66 5.70 -14.16
CA PHE A 26 -1.48 6.45 -14.61
C PHE A 26 -1.54 7.88 -14.05
N VAL A 27 -0.49 8.30 -13.35
CA VAL A 27 -0.34 9.66 -12.82
C VAL A 27 0.68 10.40 -13.70
N PRO A 28 0.29 11.48 -14.41
CA PRO A 28 1.23 12.28 -15.18
C PRO A 28 2.33 12.89 -14.29
N ARG A 29 3.53 13.06 -14.86
CA ARG A 29 4.67 13.65 -14.14
C ARG A 29 4.35 15.05 -13.58
N ALA A 30 3.62 15.87 -14.34
CA ALA A 30 3.18 17.19 -13.88
C ALA A 30 2.38 17.14 -12.59
N THR A 31 1.48 16.16 -12.45
CA THR A 31 0.68 15.97 -11.23
C THR A 31 1.55 15.67 -10.00
N ILE A 32 2.62 14.90 -10.17
CA ILE A 32 3.57 14.63 -9.08
C ILE A 32 4.35 15.89 -8.71
N VAL A 33 4.80 16.66 -9.70
CA VAL A 33 5.53 17.92 -9.47
C VAL A 33 4.64 18.93 -8.74
N ASP A 34 3.40 19.11 -9.18
CA ASP A 34 2.44 20.03 -8.56
C ASP A 34 2.11 19.64 -7.11
N ALA A 35 1.96 18.34 -6.86
CA ALA A 35 1.74 17.82 -5.51
C ALA A 35 2.96 18.04 -4.61
N ALA A 36 4.16 17.76 -5.12
CA ALA A 36 5.41 17.95 -4.39
C ALA A 36 5.66 19.42 -4.05
N ALA A 37 5.31 20.35 -4.95
CA ALA A 37 5.46 21.78 -4.71
C ALA A 37 4.62 22.31 -3.53
N ARG A 38 3.53 21.62 -3.19
CA ARG A 38 2.61 21.97 -2.08
C ARG A 38 2.84 21.11 -0.83
N ALA A 39 3.70 20.11 -0.91
CA ALA A 39 3.96 19.20 0.19
C ALA A 39 4.84 19.87 1.27
N PRO A 40 4.68 19.49 2.54
CA PRO A 40 5.63 19.89 3.58
C PRO A 40 7.01 19.31 3.27
N ARG A 41 8.06 20.04 3.69
CA ARG A 41 9.44 19.51 3.64
C ARG A 41 9.56 18.36 4.65
N ILE A 42 10.11 17.24 4.18
CA ILE A 42 10.41 16.08 5.01
C ILE A 42 11.91 15.79 4.96
N ASP A 43 12.48 15.39 6.08
CA ASP A 43 13.82 14.80 6.12
C ASP A 43 13.70 13.37 5.58
N ALA A 44 14.34 13.14 4.44
CA ALA A 44 14.19 11.92 3.68
C ALA A 44 14.87 10.71 4.35
N ASP A 45 15.93 10.94 5.13
CA ASP A 45 16.67 9.88 5.80
C ASP A 45 15.97 9.49 7.09
N ARG A 46 15.55 10.48 7.88
CA ARG A 46 14.74 10.25 9.08
C ARG A 46 13.42 9.55 8.75
N PHE A 47 12.72 10.02 7.71
CA PHE A 47 11.47 9.41 7.29
C PHE A 47 11.64 7.93 6.93
N ARG A 48 12.72 7.56 6.24
CA ARG A 48 13.01 6.16 5.91
C ARG A 48 13.35 5.35 7.16
N ALA A 49 14.17 5.86 8.06
CA ALA A 49 14.50 5.20 9.31
C ALA A 49 13.24 4.93 10.17
N ASP A 50 12.31 5.89 10.25
CA ASP A 50 11.05 5.73 10.97
C ASP A 50 10.18 4.63 10.34
N LEU A 51 10.10 4.56 9.01
CA LEU A 51 9.38 3.50 8.31
C LEU A 51 10.02 2.12 8.55
N ASP A 52 11.35 2.02 8.44
CA ASP A 52 12.07 0.77 8.65
C ASP A 52 11.93 0.26 10.09
N ALA A 53 11.77 1.17 11.06
CA ALA A 53 11.56 0.82 12.46
C ALA A 53 10.17 0.22 12.74
N VAL A 54 9.15 0.51 11.92
CA VAL A 54 7.76 0.13 12.19
C VAL A 54 7.15 -0.82 11.16
N ILE A 55 7.69 -0.87 9.95
CA ILE A 55 7.20 -1.73 8.88
C ILE A 55 7.95 -3.07 8.91
N ASN A 56 7.19 -4.17 8.93
CA ASN A 56 7.73 -5.49 8.63
C ASN A 56 7.52 -5.80 7.14
N PRO A 57 8.58 -5.82 6.30
CA PRO A 57 8.47 -6.02 4.84
C PRO A 57 8.18 -7.48 4.44
N HIS A 58 7.84 -8.37 5.38
CA HIS A 58 7.48 -9.73 5.05
C HIS A 58 6.14 -9.83 4.33
N ILE A 59 6.20 -9.87 3.01
CA ILE A 59 5.09 -10.24 2.12
C ILE A 59 5.12 -11.77 1.99
N ASN A 60 4.16 -12.45 2.63
CA ASN A 60 3.94 -13.87 2.41
C ASN A 60 3.56 -14.08 0.94
N GLY A 61 4.40 -14.82 0.20
CA GLY A 61 4.08 -15.34 -1.12
C GLY A 61 3.06 -16.47 -1.07
#